data_AF-A0A388T324-F1
#
_entry.id   AF-A0A388T324-F1
#
_cell.length_a   1.000
_cell.length_b   1.000
_cell.length_c   1.000
_cell.angle_alpha   90.00
_cell.angle_beta   90.00
_cell.angle_gamma   90.00
#
_symmetry.space_group_name_H-M   'P 1'
#
loop_
_entity.id
_entity.type
_entity.pdbx_description
1 polymer ?
#
loop_
_entity_poly.entity_id
_entity_poly.type
_entity_poly.pdbx_seq_one_letter_code
_entity_poly.pdbx_strand_id
1 'polypeptide(L)'
;MRSAGILNRRLAGALAEPGQGDPALVCDAGMPVPGGPRVVDPAFRAGVPSFADSLDGLPAEPVAEGATAAKETRRATSAAAALLGVASPRSVSYRASG
;
A
#
# COMPACT_ATOMS: atom_id res chain seq x y z
N MET A 1 9.33 20.04 10.19
CA MET A 1 8.42 19.65 9.08
C MET A 1 9.16 18.61 8.26
N ARG A 2 8.48 17.56 7.74
CA ARG A 2 9.12 16.63 6.79
C ARG A 2 9.21 17.30 5.42
N SER A 3 10.33 17.10 4.72
CA SER A 3 10.60 17.69 3.41
C SER A 3 10.59 16.66 2.27
N ALA A 4 10.40 15.37 2.61
CA ALA A 4 10.40 14.24 1.68
C ALA A 4 9.54 13.08 2.24
N GLY A 5 9.21 12.11 1.37
CA GLY A 5 8.35 10.98 1.68
C GLY A 5 6.88 11.37 1.91
N ILE A 6 6.13 10.54 2.65
CA ILE A 6 4.73 10.84 2.97
C ILE A 6 4.63 12.05 3.91
N LEU A 7 4.07 13.14 3.38
CA LEU A 7 3.81 14.38 4.10
C LEU A 7 2.47 14.37 4.86
N ASN A 8 1.52 13.53 4.42
CA ASN A 8 0.24 13.38 5.10
C ASN A 8 0.48 12.83 6.51
N ARG A 9 0.24 13.64 7.54
CA ARG A 9 0.53 13.26 8.94
C ARG A 9 -0.23 12.02 9.40
N ARG A 10 -1.48 11.82 8.95
CA ARG A 10 -2.30 10.66 9.35
C ARG A 10 -1.76 9.38 8.73
N LEU A 11 -1.35 9.45 7.47
CA LEU A 11 -0.75 8.32 6.75
C LEU A 11 0.66 8.02 7.28
N ALA A 12 1.48 9.04 7.50
CA ALA A 12 2.81 8.87 8.10
C ALA A 12 2.74 8.24 9.50
N GLY A 13 1.77 8.62 10.33
CA GLY A 13 1.51 7.94 11.61
C GLY A 13 1.03 6.51 11.41
N ALA A 14 0.10 6.28 10.47
CA ALA A 14 -0.43 4.95 10.15
C ALA A 14 0.65 3.94 9.74
N LEU A 15 1.70 4.42 9.06
CA LEU A 15 2.80 3.60 8.57
C LEU A 15 3.89 3.38 9.63
N ALA A 16 3.90 4.17 10.70
CA ALA A 16 4.87 4.06 11.78
C ALA A 16 4.38 3.23 12.97
N GLU A 17 3.07 3.00 13.06
CA GLU A 17 2.42 2.19 14.12
C GLU A 17 2.59 0.66 13.95
N PRO A 18 2.47 0.06 12.74
CA PRO A 18 2.47 -1.38 12.56
C PRO A 18 3.81 -2.03 12.91
N GLY A 19 3.75 -3.19 13.56
CA GLY A 19 4.90 -4.02 13.87
C GLY A 19 5.22 -5.05 12.79
N GLN A 20 6.21 -5.88 13.07
CA GLN A 20 6.56 -7.01 12.21
C GLN A 20 5.38 -7.99 12.09
N GLY A 21 5.00 -8.35 10.86
CA GLY A 21 3.87 -9.23 10.58
C GLY A 21 2.56 -8.51 10.28
N ASP A 22 2.47 -7.20 10.55
CA ASP A 22 1.22 -6.47 10.39
C ASP A 22 0.98 -6.11 8.91
N PRO A 23 -0.18 -6.45 8.33
CA PRO A 23 -0.48 -6.16 6.94
C PRO A 23 -0.92 -4.71 6.74
N ALA A 24 -0.48 -4.12 5.64
CA ALA A 24 -1.03 -2.87 5.11
C ALA A 24 -1.70 -3.14 3.75
N LEU A 25 -2.79 -2.43 3.48
CA LEU A 25 -3.52 -2.50 2.22
C LEU A 25 -3.55 -1.13 1.56
N VAL A 26 -3.06 -1.07 0.32
CA VAL A 26 -3.30 0.05 -0.61
C VAL A 26 -4.34 -0.42 -1.62
N CYS A 27 -5.42 0.35 -1.78
CA CYS A 27 -6.52 -0.01 -2.66
C CYS A 27 -6.99 1.20 -3.46
N ASP A 28 -7.77 0.95 -4.52
CA ASP A 28 -8.50 2.00 -5.20
C ASP A 28 -9.68 2.52 -4.36
N ALA A 29 -10.25 3.65 -4.78
CA ALA A 29 -11.35 4.32 -4.09
C ALA A 29 -12.69 3.56 -4.15
N GLY A 30 -12.80 2.51 -4.97
CA GLY A 30 -13.99 1.68 -5.11
C GLY A 30 -14.00 0.46 -4.19
N MET A 31 -12.90 0.18 -3.48
CA MET A 31 -12.75 -1.02 -2.67
C MET A 31 -13.61 -0.93 -1.39
N PRO A 32 -14.53 -1.89 -1.13
CA PRO A 32 -15.36 -1.86 0.07
C PRO A 32 -14.52 -2.18 1.31
N VAL A 33 -14.51 -1.28 2.30
CA VAL A 33 -13.74 -1.46 3.52
C VAL A 33 -14.59 -2.15 4.60
N PRO A 34 -14.19 -3.34 5.10
CA PRO A 34 -14.89 -4.00 6.20
C PRO A 34 -14.69 -3.23 7.52
N GLY A 35 -15.52 -3.49 8.52
CA GLY A 35 -15.31 -2.92 9.86
C GLY A 35 -14.04 -3.47 10.52
N GLY A 36 -13.29 -2.60 11.22
CA GLY A 36 -12.13 -3.00 12.04
C GLY A 36 -10.81 -2.32 11.66
N PRO A 37 -10.37 -2.35 10.38
CA PRO A 37 -9.10 -1.75 9.98
C PRO A 37 -9.08 -0.22 10.20
N ARG A 38 -7.89 0.29 10.54
CA ARG A 38 -7.61 1.73 10.52
C ARG A 38 -7.51 2.19 9.06
N VAL A 39 -8.37 3.13 8.67
CA VAL A 39 -8.40 3.66 7.30
C VAL A 39 -7.78 5.05 7.25
N VAL A 40 -6.90 5.27 6.28
CA VAL A 40 -6.49 6.61 5.88
C VAL A 40 -6.81 6.75 4.41
N ASP A 41 -7.69 7.69 4.08
CA ASP A 41 -8.02 8.02 2.70
C ASP A 41 -7.22 9.26 2.25
N PRO A 42 -6.19 9.09 1.40
CA PRO A 42 -5.44 10.20 0.84
C PRO A 42 -6.04 10.73 -0.48
N ALA A 43 -7.13 10.14 -0.99
CA ALA A 43 -7.70 10.51 -2.28
C ALA A 43 -8.17 11.97 -2.25
N PHE A 44 -7.59 12.79 -3.12
CA PHE A 44 -7.97 14.19 -3.26
C PHE A 44 -8.94 14.38 -4.41
N ARG A 45 -8.71 13.68 -5.53
CA ARG A 45 -9.56 13.62 -6.73
C ARG A 45 -9.44 12.25 -7.37
N ALA A 46 -10.33 11.93 -8.31
CA ALA A 46 -10.24 10.70 -9.08
C ALA A 46 -8.84 10.55 -9.71
N GLY A 47 -8.13 9.48 -9.35
CA GLY A 47 -6.77 9.18 -9.82
C GLY A 47 -5.66 10.03 -9.20
N VAL A 48 -5.93 10.86 -8.19
CA VAL A 48 -4.94 11.72 -7.52
C VAL A 48 -4.98 11.55 -5.99
N PRO A 49 -3.90 11.05 -5.37
CA PRO A 49 -2.69 10.50 -6.01
C PRO A 49 -3.03 9.26 -6.85
N SER A 50 -2.18 8.93 -7.83
CA SER A 50 -2.32 7.65 -8.54
C SER A 50 -1.95 6.49 -7.62
N PHE A 51 -2.31 5.26 -8.00
CA PHE A 51 -1.88 4.07 -7.27
C PHE A 51 -0.35 3.95 -7.24
N ALA A 52 0.33 4.31 -8.33
CA ALA A 52 1.79 4.33 -8.41
C ALA A 52 2.39 5.36 -7.44
N ASP A 53 1.90 6.60 -7.46
CA ASP A 53 2.38 7.66 -6.53
C ASP A 53 2.19 7.25 -5.07
N SER A 54 1.11 6.53 -4.78
CA SER A 54 0.80 6.03 -3.44
C SER A 54 1.80 4.97 -2.98
N LEU A 55 2.24 4.09 -3.89
CA LEU A 55 3.27 3.07 -3.61
C LEU A 55 4.67 3.69 -3.53
N ASP A 56 5.03 4.56 -4.48
CA ASP A 56 6.35 5.21 -4.52
C ASP A 56 6.60 6.10 -3.30
N GLY A 57 5.52 6.66 -2.72
CA GLY A 57 5.60 7.47 -1.51
C GLY A 57 5.84 6.65 -0.24
N LEU A 58 5.61 5.33 -0.25
CA LEU A 58 5.79 4.50 0.94
C LEU A 58 7.26 4.49 1.37
N PRO A 59 7.53 4.52 2.68
CA PRO A 59 8.90 4.44 3.16
C PRO A 59 9.50 3.08 2.81
N ALA A 60 10.80 3.07 2.47
CA ALA A 60 11.54 1.83 2.20
C ALA A 60 11.65 0.92 3.44
N GLU A 61 11.49 1.52 4.63
CA GLU A 61 11.39 0.80 5.89
C GLU A 61 9.99 1.00 6.51
N PRO A 62 9.37 -0.08 6.99
CA PRO A 62 9.96 -1.42 7.05
C PRO A 62 9.84 -2.05 5.60
N VAL A 63 10.73 -2.98 5.17
CA VAL A 63 10.79 -3.66 3.84
C VAL A 63 9.71 -4.75 3.60
N ALA A 64 8.83 -4.60 2.61
CA ALA A 64 7.78 -5.59 2.34
C ALA A 64 8.37 -6.97 1.99
N GLU A 65 7.93 -8.05 2.66
CA GLU A 65 8.44 -9.41 2.37
C GLU A 65 7.63 -10.19 1.34
N GLY A 66 6.44 -9.71 1.02
CA GLY A 66 5.58 -10.35 0.07
C GLY A 66 4.51 -9.40 -0.40
N ALA A 67 3.84 -9.77 -1.49
CA ALA A 67 2.65 -9.09 -1.96
C ALA A 67 1.58 -10.07 -2.48
N THR A 68 0.32 -9.80 -2.13
CA THR A 68 -0.90 -10.35 -2.68
C THR A 68 -1.61 -9.26 -3.45
N ALA A 69 -2.01 -9.61 -4.67
CA ALA A 69 -2.96 -8.84 -5.46
C ALA A 69 -4.16 -9.72 -5.81
N ALA A 70 -5.29 -9.09 -6.10
CA ALA A 70 -6.41 -9.78 -6.71
C ALA A 70 -5.99 -10.40 -8.05
N LYS A 71 -6.54 -11.55 -8.41
CA LYS A 71 -6.16 -12.26 -9.66
C LYS A 71 -6.50 -11.40 -10.89
N GLU A 72 -7.57 -10.64 -10.78
CA GLU A 72 -8.11 -9.71 -11.74
C GLU A 72 -7.14 -8.56 -12.05
N THR A 73 -6.26 -8.18 -11.12
CA THR A 73 -5.27 -7.10 -11.32
C THR A 73 -4.37 -7.37 -12.53
N ARG A 74 -4.05 -8.64 -12.83
CA ARG A 74 -3.27 -9.02 -14.02
C ARG A 74 -4.01 -8.80 -15.34
N ARG A 75 -5.34 -8.80 -15.32
CA ARG A 75 -6.17 -8.61 -16.51
C ARG A 75 -6.62 -7.16 -16.70
N ALA A 76 -6.82 -6.44 -15.60
CA ALA A 76 -7.44 -5.11 -15.60
C ALA A 76 -6.43 -3.96 -15.72
N THR A 77 -5.24 -4.07 -15.11
CA THR A 77 -4.31 -2.93 -15.02
C THR A 77 -2.86 -3.39 -15.16
N SER A 78 -2.29 -3.25 -16.35
CA SER A 78 -0.89 -3.60 -16.61
C SER A 78 0.09 -2.84 -15.70
N ALA A 79 -0.23 -1.59 -15.35
CA ALA A 79 0.62 -0.75 -14.48
C ALA A 79 0.65 -1.25 -13.03
N ALA A 80 -0.48 -1.54 -12.40
CA ALA A 80 -0.52 -2.05 -11.02
C ALA A 80 0.13 -3.45 -10.94
N ALA A 81 -0.09 -4.31 -11.93
CA ALA A 81 0.55 -5.61 -12.01
C ALA A 81 2.08 -5.51 -12.19
N ALA A 82 2.55 -4.55 -12.98
CA ALA A 82 3.98 -4.30 -13.20
C ALA A 82 4.67 -3.72 -11.94
N LEU A 83 4.01 -2.79 -11.23
CA LEU A 83 4.52 -2.20 -10.00
C LEU A 83 4.66 -3.21 -8.86
N LEU A 84 3.81 -4.25 -8.84
CA LEU A 84 3.78 -5.26 -7.78
C LEU A 84 4.76 -6.44 -8.00
N GLY A 85 5.48 -6.51 -9.13
CA GLY A 85 6.51 -7.55 -9.37
C GLY A 85 6.02 -9.00 -9.18
N VAL A 86 4.72 -9.26 -9.34
CA VAL A 86 4.05 -10.48 -8.82
C VAL A 86 4.38 -11.74 -9.63
N ALA A 87 5.46 -12.41 -9.25
CA ALA A 87 5.65 -13.85 -9.47
C ALA A 87 4.90 -14.64 -8.38
N SER A 88 3.64 -15.01 -8.65
CA SER A 88 2.79 -15.95 -7.89
C SER A 88 2.22 -15.46 -6.52
N PRO A 89 0.91 -15.65 -6.24
CA PRO A 89 0.25 -15.06 -5.09
C PRO A 89 0.29 -15.98 -3.86
N ARG A 90 1.05 -15.58 -2.82
CA ARG A 90 0.83 -15.99 -1.42
C ARG A 90 1.22 -14.81 -0.52
N SER A 91 0.24 -14.19 0.13
CA SER A 91 0.32 -13.14 1.17
C SER A 91 1.20 -11.89 0.89
N VAL A 92 0.62 -10.66 0.90
CA VAL A 92 1.37 -9.47 1.36
C VAL A 92 1.47 -9.64 2.87
N SER A 93 2.54 -10.26 3.35
CA SER A 93 2.90 -10.20 4.75
C SER A 93 4.20 -9.43 4.83
N TYR A 94 4.20 -8.39 5.64
CA TYR A 94 5.38 -7.65 6.01
C TYR A 94 6.13 -8.43 7.11
N ARG A 95 7.42 -8.75 6.98
CA ARG A 95 8.28 -9.15 8.12
C ARG A 95 9.68 -8.53 7.88
N ALA A 96 10.48 -8.36 8.92
CA ALA A 96 11.83 -7.82 8.79
C ALA A 96 12.80 -8.88 9.30
N SER A 97 13.95 -9.03 8.65
CA SER A 97 15.06 -9.81 9.19
C SER A 97 15.84 -8.93 10.17
N GLY A 98 15.84 -9.30 11.44
CA GLY A 98 16.58 -8.64 12.52
C GLY A 98 16.16 -9.18 13.87
#